data_AF-A0A4W5P1W9-F1
#
_entry.id   AF-A0A4W5P1W9-F1
#
_cell.length_a   1.000
_cell.length_b   1.000
_cell.length_c   1.000
_cell.angle_alpha   90.00
_cell.angle_beta   90.00
_cell.angle_gamma   90.00
#
_symmetry.space_group_name_H-M   'P 1'
#
loop_
_entity.id
_entity.type
_entity.pdbx_description
1 polymer ?
#
loop_
_entity_poly.entity_id
_entity_poly.type
_entity_poly.pdbx_seq_one_letter_code
_entity_poly.pdbx_strand_id
1 'polypeptide(L)'
;MLDMEAGPDEGVAGAVSANENSETNPSDTPSGILTIQQLSAIEDEEVLNKLLDKAVDFDERRMIRAALRDLLKKKREKREKERGSRQDDLRQQALSKAGTGWMGMNRGQTSNHQQRSHMHSQFSASTTNSFTKTTGSMANPAMAPAHQCSPVVAQPNMKNVKQMLLDWCRAKTEPYEGVEIRNFSSSWSDGIAFCALVHRFFPDAFEYSILNPNARKDNFELAFSTAERLADCPPLLDVEDLLRMHEPDWKCVYTYIQEFYRCLVEKGLVKTKKKL
;
A
#
# COMPACT_ATOMS: atom_id res chain seq x y z
N MET A 1 54.31 63.36 33.86
CA MET A 1 53.39 64.38 34.42
C MET A 1 52.09 63.67 34.68
N LEU A 2 51.93 63.22 35.93
CA LEU A 2 50.75 62.65 36.62
C LEU A 2 50.27 61.30 36.04
N ASP A 3 50.50 60.10 36.60
CA ASP A 3 50.53 59.58 37.99
C ASP A 3 49.24 59.79 38.81
N MET A 4 48.56 58.68 39.15
CA MET A 4 47.91 58.31 40.43
C MET A 4 46.90 57.16 40.19
N GLU A 5 47.24 55.92 40.60
CA GLU A 5 47.03 55.29 41.93
C GLU A 5 45.57 54.82 42.13
N ALA A 6 45.31 53.51 42.20
CA ALA A 6 45.25 52.68 43.42
C ALA A 6 44.07 53.10 44.34
N GLY A 7 43.11 52.24 44.60
CA GLY A 7 43.25 51.17 45.58
C GLY A 7 41.89 50.86 46.24
N PRO A 8 41.85 49.92 47.20
CA PRO A 8 40.77 48.95 47.40
C PRO A 8 39.84 49.30 48.56
N ASP A 9 38.73 48.57 48.70
CA ASP A 9 38.03 48.47 49.99
C ASP A 9 38.01 47.02 50.46
N GLU A 10 38.49 46.86 51.69
CA GLU A 10 38.57 45.66 52.52
C GLU A 10 37.14 45.15 52.81
N GLY A 11 36.84 43.85 52.94
CA GLY A 11 37.46 42.91 53.85
C GLY A 11 36.80 42.97 55.23
N VAL A 12 35.75 42.17 55.49
CA VAL A 12 35.45 41.69 56.85
C VAL A 12 34.95 40.25 56.82
N ALA A 13 35.62 39.44 57.65
CA ALA A 13 35.49 38.02 57.87
C ALA A 13 34.25 37.63 58.70
N GLY A 14 33.88 36.35 58.60
CA GLY A 14 32.91 35.69 59.49
C GLY A 14 32.81 34.20 59.20
N ALA A 15 33.81 33.43 59.64
CA ALA A 15 33.77 31.97 59.71
C ALA A 15 32.95 31.51 60.92
N VAL A 16 32.10 30.47 60.79
CA VAL A 16 32.17 29.22 61.59
C VAL A 16 31.15 28.15 61.16
N SER A 17 31.69 26.96 60.94
CA SER A 17 31.20 25.59 61.24
C SER A 17 29.92 25.01 60.62
N ALA A 18 30.18 24.08 59.69
CA ALA A 18 29.77 22.67 59.67
C ALA A 18 28.32 22.29 60.05
N ASN A 19 27.60 21.71 59.08
CA ASN A 19 27.03 20.39 59.28
C ASN A 19 26.87 19.59 57.97
N GLU A 20 26.98 18.28 58.13
CA GLU A 20 27.10 17.20 57.15
C GLU A 20 25.92 16.98 56.17
N ASN A 21 26.29 16.33 55.05
CA ASN A 21 25.51 15.39 54.23
C ASN A 21 24.32 15.89 53.39
N SER A 22 24.55 16.00 52.08
CA SER A 22 23.91 15.08 51.13
C SER A 22 24.56 15.19 49.75
N GLU A 23 25.15 14.08 49.31
CA GLU A 23 25.52 13.79 47.94
C GLU A 23 24.35 14.06 46.99
N THR A 24 24.57 14.84 45.93
CA THR A 24 23.78 14.71 44.70
C THR A 24 24.72 14.66 43.51
N ASN A 25 24.90 13.44 43.01
CA ASN A 25 25.66 13.11 41.81
C ASN A 25 25.08 13.77 40.55
N PRO A 26 25.90 14.01 39.52
CA PRO A 26 25.48 14.58 38.24
C PRO A 26 25.24 13.47 37.22
N SER A 27 24.03 12.90 37.16
CA SER A 27 23.48 12.19 36.00
C SER A 27 22.18 11.51 36.41
N ASP A 28 21.05 11.91 35.83
CA ASP A 28 19.91 11.03 35.56
C ASP A 28 18.91 11.82 34.71
N THR A 29 19.14 11.85 33.40
CA THR A 29 18.04 11.91 32.43
C THR A 29 17.46 10.50 32.37
N PRO A 30 16.25 10.24 32.88
CA PRO A 30 15.56 9.02 32.55
C PRO A 30 15.00 9.24 31.14
N SER A 31 15.80 8.92 30.13
CA SER A 31 15.26 8.59 28.80
C SER A 31 14.48 7.29 29.00
N GLY A 32 13.25 7.47 29.45
CA GLY A 32 12.38 6.40 29.91
C GLY A 32 12.09 5.47 28.75
N ILE A 33 12.59 4.25 28.88
CA ILE A 33 12.21 3.07 28.12
C ILE A 33 10.69 3.09 27.95
N LEU A 34 10.18 3.56 26.81
CA LEU A 34 8.75 3.53 26.52
C LEU A 34 8.36 2.06 26.44
N THR A 35 7.64 1.57 27.44
CA THR A 35 7.21 0.18 27.47
C THR A 35 6.16 -0.06 26.41
N ILE A 36 6.13 -1.28 25.85
CA ILE A 36 5.12 -1.72 24.86
C ILE A 36 3.69 -1.40 25.32
N GLN A 37 3.44 -1.48 26.63
CA GLN A 37 2.14 -1.21 27.24
C GLN A 37 1.81 0.29 27.36
N GLN A 38 2.81 1.16 27.52
CA GLN A 38 2.59 2.61 27.49
C GLN A 38 2.29 3.10 26.08
N LEU A 39 2.93 2.51 25.06
CA LEU A 39 2.70 2.87 23.67
C LEU A 39 1.33 2.39 23.16
N SER A 40 0.88 1.20 23.57
CA SER A 40 -0.43 0.67 23.18
C SER A 40 -1.62 1.39 23.83
N ALA A 41 -1.40 2.10 24.95
CA ALA A 41 -2.42 2.90 25.63
C ALA A 41 -2.65 4.27 24.99
N ILE A 42 -1.76 4.71 24.08
CA ILE A 42 -1.90 6.01 23.42
C ILE A 42 -2.95 5.90 22.32
N GLU A 43 -4.06 6.62 22.49
CA GLU A 43 -5.15 6.68 21.49
C GLU A 43 -4.99 7.80 20.45
N ASP A 44 -3.96 8.64 20.63
CA ASP A 44 -3.71 9.81 19.80
C ASP A 44 -2.58 9.56 18.79
N GLU A 45 -2.94 9.67 17.51
CA GLU A 45 -2.05 9.53 16.36
C GLU A 45 -0.95 10.62 16.34
N GLU A 46 -1.27 11.84 16.74
CA GLU A 46 -0.30 12.96 16.76
C GLU A 46 0.77 12.74 17.82
N VAL A 47 0.40 12.15 18.96
CA VAL A 47 1.35 11.81 20.03
C VAL A 47 2.32 10.71 19.58
N LEU A 48 1.83 9.66 18.92
CA LEU A 48 2.67 8.58 18.38
C LEU A 48 3.62 9.10 17.29
N ASN A 49 3.16 9.97 16.38
CA ASN A 49 4.01 10.59 15.37
C ASN A 49 5.08 11.50 16.01
N LYS A 50 4.71 12.30 17.02
CA LYS A 50 5.66 13.16 17.74
C LYS A 50 6.69 12.37 18.54
N LEU A 51 6.32 11.19 19.05
CA LEU A 51 7.26 10.25 19.66
C LEU A 51 8.18 9.64 18.59
N LEU A 52 7.65 9.32 17.40
CA LEU A 52 8.44 8.79 16.29
C LEU A 52 9.51 9.76 15.78
N ASP A 53 9.23 11.07 15.83
CA ASP A 53 10.17 12.13 15.47
C ASP A 53 11.27 12.34 16.52
N LYS A 54 10.97 12.03 17.78
CA LYS A 54 11.91 12.16 18.90
C LYS A 54 12.71 10.88 19.18
N ALA A 55 12.22 9.73 18.72
CA ALA A 55 12.86 8.44 18.91
C ALA A 55 14.17 8.38 18.12
N VAL A 56 15.26 8.22 18.86
CA VAL A 56 16.60 8.00 18.30
C VAL A 56 16.92 6.51 18.16
N ASP A 57 16.29 5.68 18.99
CA ASP A 57 16.54 4.24 19.02
C ASP A 57 15.69 3.49 17.99
N PHE A 58 16.33 2.53 17.31
CA PHE A 58 15.66 1.71 16.29
C PHE A 58 14.51 0.89 16.88
N ASP A 59 14.72 0.29 18.06
CA ASP A 59 13.71 -0.52 18.72
C ASP A 59 12.54 0.33 19.24
N GLU A 60 12.83 1.53 19.77
CA GLU A 60 11.80 2.49 20.16
C GLU A 60 10.96 2.91 18.94
N ARG A 61 11.62 3.26 17.84
CA ARG A 61 10.96 3.63 16.58
C ARG A 61 10.10 2.50 16.04
N ARG A 62 10.57 1.25 16.15
CA ARG A 62 9.83 0.04 15.78
C ARG A 62 8.59 -0.17 16.67
N MET A 63 8.71 0.02 17.97
CA MET A 63 7.58 -0.13 18.91
C MET A 63 6.53 0.96 18.73
N ILE A 64 6.95 2.22 18.55
CA ILE A 64 6.04 3.34 18.26
C ILE A 64 5.28 3.08 16.97
N ARG A 65 5.96 2.64 15.90
CA ARG A 65 5.31 2.22 14.66
C ARG A 65 4.33 1.07 14.88
N ALA A 66 4.67 0.07 15.68
CA ALA A 66 3.75 -1.03 16.00
C ALA A 66 2.47 -0.54 16.69
N ALA A 67 2.59 0.35 17.68
CA ALA A 67 1.45 0.95 18.34
C ALA A 67 0.60 1.81 17.37
N LEU A 68 1.24 2.56 16.48
CA LEU A 68 0.56 3.33 15.43
C LEU A 68 -0.22 2.41 14.48
N ARG A 69 0.36 1.27 14.08
CA ARG A 69 -0.33 0.25 13.27
C ARG A 69 -1.60 -0.24 13.96
N ASP A 70 -1.51 -0.61 15.23
CA ASP A 70 -2.63 -1.15 16.00
C ASP A 70 -3.73 -0.11 16.21
N LEU A 71 -3.35 1.13 16.53
CA LEU A 71 -4.29 2.24 16.73
C LEU A 71 -5.10 2.53 15.46
N LEU A 72 -4.41 2.65 14.32
CA LEU A 72 -5.06 3.00 13.05
C LEU A 72 -5.81 1.82 12.43
N LYS A 73 -5.35 0.58 12.65
CA LYS A 73 -6.12 -0.63 12.35
C LYS A 73 -7.43 -0.66 13.15
N LYS A 74 -7.37 -0.42 14.46
CA LYS A 74 -8.55 -0.36 15.33
C LYS A 74 -9.52 0.76 14.93
N LYS A 75 -9.01 1.93 14.51
CA LYS A 75 -9.82 3.04 14.00
C LYS A 75 -10.51 2.71 12.68
N ARG A 76 -9.85 1.95 11.78
CA ARG A 76 -10.47 1.44 10.54
C ARG A 76 -11.55 0.41 10.82
N GLU A 77 -11.24 -0.62 11.61
CA GLU A 77 -12.18 -1.68 11.99
C GLU A 77 -13.40 -1.12 12.72
N LYS A 78 -13.21 -0.13 13.60
CA LYS A 78 -14.32 0.56 14.28
C LYS A 78 -15.27 1.22 13.26
N ARG A 79 -14.73 1.93 12.27
CA ARG A 79 -15.54 2.56 11.20
C ARG A 79 -16.28 1.51 10.35
N GLU A 80 -15.62 0.41 9.99
CA GLU A 80 -16.27 -0.67 9.23
C GLU A 80 -17.38 -1.36 10.03
N LYS A 81 -17.13 -1.62 11.32
CA LYS A 81 -18.12 -2.20 12.23
C LYS A 81 -19.33 -1.29 12.42
N GLU A 82 -19.14 0.02 12.56
CA GLU A 82 -20.25 0.98 12.61
C GLU A 82 -21.06 1.00 11.31
N ARG A 83 -20.41 0.87 10.15
CA ARG A 83 -21.11 0.78 8.84
C ARG A 83 -21.92 -0.52 8.72
N GLY A 84 -21.33 -1.64 9.12
CA GLY A 84 -22.01 -2.94 9.15
C GLY A 84 -23.22 -2.94 10.10
N SER A 85 -23.04 -2.44 11.32
CA SER A 85 -24.12 -2.33 12.31
C SER A 85 -25.28 -1.46 11.79
N ARG A 86 -24.98 -0.30 11.18
CA ARG A 86 -26.03 0.56 10.59
C ARG A 86 -26.78 -0.15 9.46
N GLN A 87 -26.09 -0.95 8.65
CA GLN A 87 -26.70 -1.70 7.55
C GLN A 87 -27.59 -2.84 8.09
N ASP A 88 -27.14 -3.53 9.14
CA ASP A 88 -27.91 -4.58 9.80
C ASP A 88 -29.13 -4.02 10.53
N ASP A 89 -29.02 -2.88 11.20
CA ASP A 89 -30.14 -2.17 11.83
C ASP A 89 -31.19 -1.78 10.79
N LEU A 90 -30.77 -1.26 9.63
CA LEU A 90 -31.67 -0.92 8.53
C LEU A 90 -32.38 -2.16 7.98
N ARG A 91 -31.66 -3.29 7.88
CA ARG A 91 -32.22 -4.59 7.46
C ARG A 91 -33.23 -5.10 8.49
N GLN A 92 -32.94 -5.03 9.79
CA GLN A 92 -33.86 -5.44 10.85
C GLN A 92 -35.10 -4.54 10.89
N GLN A 93 -34.95 -3.23 10.67
CA GLN A 93 -36.07 -2.28 10.58
C GLN A 93 -36.96 -2.55 9.35
N ALA A 94 -36.38 -2.98 8.22
CA ALA A 94 -37.14 -3.38 7.04
C ALA A 94 -37.95 -4.67 7.29
N LEU A 95 -37.36 -5.64 8.00
CA LEU A 95 -38.03 -6.89 8.37
C LEU A 95 -39.14 -6.69 9.40
N SER A 96 -38.97 -5.78 10.37
CA SER A 96 -40.00 -5.47 11.36
C SER A 96 -41.19 -4.70 10.77
N LYS A 97 -40.94 -3.80 9.80
CA LYS A 97 -42.01 -3.11 9.04
C LYS A 97 -42.80 -4.04 8.12
N ALA A 98 -42.23 -5.16 7.67
CA ALA A 98 -42.95 -6.18 6.90
C ALA A 98 -43.90 -7.04 7.77
N GLY A 99 -43.70 -7.05 9.11
CA GLY A 99 -44.49 -7.85 10.05
C GLY A 99 -45.66 -7.11 10.72
N THR A 100 -45.76 -5.79 10.60
CA THR A 100 -46.84 -4.98 11.20
C THR A 100 -47.62 -4.20 10.13
N GLY A 101 -48.75 -4.77 9.70
CA GLY A 101 -49.92 -4.03 9.28
C GLY A 101 -49.85 -3.29 7.93
N TRP A 102 -50.07 -4.01 6.83
CA TRP A 102 -50.82 -3.46 5.69
C TRP A 102 -52.28 -3.92 5.79
N MET A 103 -53.00 -3.40 6.78
CA MET A 103 -54.45 -3.34 6.70
C MET A 103 -54.85 -1.93 6.25
N GLY A 104 -55.32 -1.85 5.01
CA GLY A 104 -56.30 -0.86 4.56
C GLY A 104 -55.79 0.55 4.24
N MET A 105 -55.72 0.86 2.94
CA MET A 105 -56.41 2.02 2.38
C MET A 105 -56.50 1.91 0.85
N ASN A 106 -57.72 1.67 0.39
CA ASN A 106 -58.16 1.93 -0.98
C ASN A 106 -58.00 3.42 -1.29
N ARG A 107 -57.34 3.76 -2.41
CA ARG A 107 -57.62 5.03 -3.10
C ARG A 107 -57.27 4.97 -4.59
N GLY A 108 -58.32 5.03 -5.40
CA GLY A 108 -58.32 5.75 -6.67
C GLY A 108 -57.75 5.03 -7.89
N GLN A 109 -58.64 4.37 -8.64
CA GLN A 109 -58.49 4.16 -10.07
C GLN A 109 -58.14 5.47 -10.80
N THR A 110 -57.08 5.47 -11.61
CA THR A 110 -57.13 6.09 -12.95
C THR A 110 -56.35 5.21 -13.92
N SER A 111 -57.02 4.91 -15.02
CA SER A 111 -56.54 4.17 -16.19
C SER A 111 -55.45 4.97 -16.89
N ASN A 112 -54.32 4.32 -17.22
CA ASN A 112 -53.73 4.58 -18.52
C ASN A 112 -53.06 3.32 -19.07
N HIS A 113 -53.44 3.01 -20.29
CA HIS A 113 -53.17 1.80 -21.05
C HIS A 113 -52.04 2.12 -22.03
N GLN A 114 -50.89 1.46 -21.92
CA GLN A 114 -49.95 1.36 -23.05
C GLN A 114 -49.35 -0.05 -23.06
N GLN A 115 -49.78 -0.81 -24.07
CA GLN A 115 -49.43 -2.18 -24.36
C GLN A 115 -47.92 -2.32 -24.59
N ARG A 116 -47.31 -3.31 -23.92
CA ARG A 116 -46.03 -3.89 -24.34
C ARG A 116 -46.24 -5.39 -24.52
N SER A 117 -46.22 -5.79 -25.79
CA SER A 117 -46.43 -7.15 -26.29
C SER A 117 -45.33 -8.10 -25.82
N HIS A 118 -45.71 -9.18 -25.14
CA HIS A 118 -44.93 -10.40 -25.04
C HIS A 118 -45.44 -11.40 -26.08
N MET A 119 -44.55 -11.91 -26.93
CA MET A 119 -44.78 -13.17 -27.63
C MET A 119 -44.02 -14.29 -26.93
N HIS A 120 -44.74 -15.34 -26.61
CA HIS A 120 -44.26 -16.67 -26.22
C HIS A 120 -43.49 -17.30 -27.37
N SER A 121 -42.37 -17.98 -27.08
CA SER A 121 -41.90 -19.07 -27.92
C SER A 121 -41.60 -20.28 -27.06
N GLN A 122 -42.33 -21.33 -27.37
CA GLN A 122 -42.31 -22.67 -26.83
C GLN A 122 -41.21 -23.53 -27.48
N PHE A 123 -40.72 -24.54 -26.73
CA PHE A 123 -40.25 -25.89 -27.15
C PHE A 123 -39.13 -25.97 -28.23
N SER A 124 -38.17 -26.90 -28.29
CA SER A 124 -37.91 -28.21 -27.68
C SER A 124 -36.43 -28.58 -27.94
N ALA A 125 -35.91 -29.56 -27.19
CA ALA A 125 -34.63 -30.23 -27.42
C ALA A 125 -34.72 -31.32 -28.51
N SER A 126 -33.65 -31.51 -29.30
CA SER A 126 -33.24 -32.68 -30.12
C SER A 126 -32.24 -32.17 -31.18
N THR A 127 -31.32 -32.91 -31.80
CA THR A 127 -30.78 -34.26 -31.71
C THR A 127 -29.53 -34.23 -32.63
N THR A 128 -28.61 -35.15 -32.36
CA THR A 128 -27.43 -35.55 -33.13
C THR A 128 -27.46 -35.27 -34.64
N ASN A 129 -26.30 -34.89 -35.20
CA ASN A 129 -25.95 -35.28 -36.55
C ASN A 129 -24.48 -35.73 -36.62
N SER A 130 -24.31 -37.05 -36.65
CA SER A 130 -23.16 -37.75 -37.22
C SER A 130 -23.37 -37.79 -38.73
N PHE A 131 -22.41 -37.34 -39.53
CA PHE A 131 -22.23 -37.86 -40.88
C PHE A 131 -20.77 -38.15 -41.18
N THR A 132 -20.62 -39.33 -41.75
CA THR A 132 -19.43 -40.09 -42.10
C THR A 132 -18.79 -39.61 -43.40
N LYS A 133 -17.53 -40.04 -43.64
CA LYS A 133 -17.06 -40.79 -44.83
C LYS A 133 -15.57 -40.51 -45.09
N THR A 134 -14.69 -41.32 -44.50
CA THR A 134 -13.78 -42.29 -45.17
C THR A 134 -13.12 -41.84 -46.48
N THR A 135 -11.79 -41.81 -46.53
CA THR A 135 -10.88 -42.76 -47.24
C THR A 135 -9.54 -42.08 -47.54
N GLY A 136 -8.42 -42.81 -47.44
CA GLY A 136 -7.24 -42.55 -48.28
C GLY A 136 -5.90 -42.46 -47.55
N SER A 137 -5.19 -43.58 -47.56
CA SER A 137 -3.80 -43.78 -47.10
C SER A 137 -2.73 -43.05 -47.93
N MET A 138 -1.58 -42.85 -47.25
CA MET A 138 -0.18 -42.89 -47.74
C MET A 138 0.33 -41.80 -48.70
N ALA A 139 1.35 -41.03 -48.25
CA ALA A 139 2.76 -41.26 -48.62
C ALA A 139 3.65 -40.07 -48.18
N ASN A 140 4.77 -40.38 -47.51
CA ASN A 140 5.92 -39.48 -47.43
C ASN A 140 6.77 -39.63 -48.71
N PRO A 141 7.63 -38.64 -49.01
CA PRO A 141 9.04 -38.99 -49.02
C PRO A 141 9.95 -37.96 -48.32
N ALA A 142 11.11 -38.48 -47.94
CA ALA A 142 12.18 -37.87 -47.16
C ALA A 142 12.92 -36.76 -47.91
N MET A 143 13.46 -35.80 -47.15
CA MET A 143 14.39 -34.77 -47.62
C MET A 143 15.74 -34.96 -46.91
N ALA A 144 16.81 -35.08 -47.70
CA ALA A 144 18.20 -35.11 -47.24
C ALA A 144 18.76 -33.67 -47.07
N PRO A 145 19.90 -33.48 -46.38
CA PRO A 145 20.22 -32.27 -45.64
C PRO A 145 21.22 -31.34 -46.37
N ALA A 146 21.18 -30.04 -46.07
CA ALA A 146 22.34 -29.20 -45.74
C ALA A 146 21.98 -27.71 -45.72
N HIS A 147 22.65 -26.99 -44.82
CA HIS A 147 23.14 -25.61 -44.88
C HIS A 147 22.74 -24.74 -43.69
N GLN A 148 23.80 -24.28 -43.04
CA GLN A 148 23.87 -23.54 -41.79
C GLN A 148 23.25 -22.14 -41.91
N CYS A 149 22.64 -21.66 -40.82
CA CYS A 149 22.62 -20.24 -40.47
C CYS A 149 22.74 -20.11 -38.96
N SER A 150 23.61 -19.18 -38.55
CA SER A 150 24.07 -18.83 -37.22
C SER A 150 22.99 -18.73 -36.14
N PRO A 151 23.34 -18.84 -34.84
CA PRO A 151 22.36 -18.67 -33.78
C PRO A 151 21.91 -17.20 -33.76
N VAL A 152 20.67 -16.96 -34.19
CA VAL A 152 19.96 -15.73 -33.89
C VAL A 152 19.86 -15.66 -32.37
N VAL A 153 20.54 -14.69 -31.76
CA VAL A 153 20.31 -14.31 -30.37
C VAL A 153 18.82 -14.00 -30.26
N ALA A 154 18.06 -14.92 -29.68
CA ALA A 154 16.65 -14.71 -29.42
C ALA A 154 16.53 -13.49 -28.52
N GLN A 155 16.08 -12.37 -29.09
CA GLN A 155 15.69 -11.21 -28.31
C GLN A 155 14.69 -11.69 -27.26
N PRO A 156 14.84 -11.29 -25.99
CA PRO A 156 13.92 -11.70 -24.95
C PRO A 156 12.52 -11.24 -25.36
N ASN A 157 11.63 -12.21 -25.64
CA ASN A 157 10.26 -11.93 -26.04
C ASN A 157 9.64 -10.99 -25.00
N MET A 158 9.20 -9.80 -25.44
CA MET A 158 8.70 -8.75 -24.55
C MET A 158 7.47 -9.20 -23.75
N LYS A 159 6.70 -10.17 -24.26
CA LYS A 159 5.62 -10.83 -23.51
C LYS A 159 6.15 -11.61 -22.31
N ASN A 160 7.32 -12.25 -22.44
CA ASN A 160 7.97 -12.99 -21.37
C ASN A 160 8.58 -12.05 -20.31
N VAL A 161 9.18 -10.93 -20.74
CA VAL A 161 9.77 -9.94 -19.81
C VAL A 161 8.68 -9.22 -19.02
N LYS A 162 7.60 -8.79 -19.69
CA LYS A 162 6.46 -8.15 -19.03
C LYS A 162 5.82 -9.08 -18.00
N GLN A 163 5.66 -10.36 -18.34
CA GLN A 163 5.12 -11.35 -17.42
C GLN A 163 6.05 -11.59 -16.22
N MET A 164 7.36 -11.75 -16.45
CA MET A 164 8.35 -11.88 -15.39
C MET A 164 8.29 -10.72 -14.38
N LEU A 165 8.16 -9.48 -14.88
CA LEU A 165 8.08 -8.31 -14.01
C LEU A 165 6.76 -8.28 -13.22
N LEU A 166 5.65 -8.69 -13.84
CA LEU A 166 4.35 -8.79 -13.17
C LEU A 166 4.39 -9.82 -12.03
N ASP A 167 4.97 -10.99 -12.30
CA ASP A 167 5.13 -12.05 -11.29
C ASP A 167 6.09 -11.64 -10.18
N TRP A 168 7.14 -10.87 -10.51
CA TRP A 168 8.01 -10.28 -9.50
C TRP A 168 7.25 -9.30 -8.61
N CYS A 169 6.42 -8.41 -9.17
CA CYS A 169 5.60 -7.49 -8.38
C CYS A 169 4.69 -8.26 -7.41
N ARG A 170 3.96 -9.26 -7.93
CA ARG A 170 3.10 -10.14 -7.11
C ARG A 170 3.86 -10.79 -5.97
N ALA A 171 5.01 -11.39 -6.27
CA ALA A 171 5.83 -12.06 -5.25
C ALA A 171 6.36 -11.09 -4.18
N LYS A 172 6.58 -9.82 -4.53
CA LYS A 172 7.03 -8.80 -3.58
C LYS A 172 5.90 -8.20 -2.75
N THR A 173 4.68 -8.17 -3.28
CA THR A 173 3.52 -7.62 -2.59
C THR A 173 2.60 -8.67 -1.96
N GLU A 174 2.90 -9.97 -2.10
CA GLU A 174 2.10 -11.06 -1.52
C GLU A 174 1.80 -10.90 -0.01
N PRO A 175 2.72 -10.39 0.84
CA PRO A 175 2.43 -10.20 2.26
C PRO A 175 1.56 -8.98 2.59
N TYR A 176 1.17 -8.16 1.60
CA TYR A 176 0.43 -6.92 1.83
C TYR A 176 -1.06 -7.11 1.63
N GLU A 177 -1.82 -6.84 2.68
CA GLU A 177 -3.28 -6.83 2.61
C GLU A 177 -3.77 -5.70 1.68
N GLY A 178 -4.86 -5.99 0.95
CA GLY A 178 -5.49 -5.03 0.04
C GLY A 178 -4.75 -4.83 -1.29
N VAL A 179 -3.71 -5.63 -1.59
CA VAL A 179 -2.96 -5.52 -2.86
C VAL A 179 -3.14 -6.76 -3.71
N GLU A 180 -3.75 -6.58 -4.89
CA GLU A 180 -3.85 -7.63 -5.89
C GLU A 180 -3.38 -7.13 -7.26
N ILE A 181 -2.14 -7.44 -7.61
CA ILE A 181 -1.53 -6.99 -8.88
C ILE A 181 -1.90 -7.98 -9.99
N ARG A 182 -2.88 -7.61 -10.81
CA ARG A 182 -3.34 -8.40 -11.98
C ARG A 182 -2.77 -7.89 -13.29
N ASN A 183 -2.44 -6.61 -13.37
CA ASN A 183 -2.00 -5.92 -14.57
C ASN A 183 -1.08 -4.73 -14.20
N PHE A 184 -0.70 -3.92 -15.19
CA PHE A 184 0.02 -2.66 -15.01
C PHE A 184 -0.89 -1.44 -15.19
N SER A 185 -2.21 -1.57 -15.07
CA SER A 185 -3.15 -0.44 -15.16
C SER A 185 -3.98 -0.33 -13.88
N SER A 186 -5.19 -0.89 -13.87
CA SER A 186 -6.17 -0.74 -12.79
C SER A 186 -5.68 -1.19 -11.42
N SER A 187 -4.81 -2.21 -11.35
CA SER A 187 -4.20 -2.67 -10.09
C SER A 187 -3.31 -1.61 -9.41
N TRP A 188 -2.98 -0.52 -10.10
CA TRP A 188 -2.10 0.55 -9.63
C TRP A 188 -2.82 1.90 -9.47
N SER A 189 -4.13 1.91 -9.71
CA SER A 189 -4.93 3.14 -9.81
C SER A 189 -5.08 3.91 -8.50
N ASP A 190 -4.98 3.24 -7.36
CA ASP A 190 -5.17 3.81 -6.02
C ASP A 190 -3.85 4.21 -5.32
N GLY A 191 -2.71 3.91 -5.94
CA GLY A 191 -1.37 4.15 -5.39
C GLY A 191 -0.90 3.12 -4.36
N ILE A 192 -1.77 2.24 -3.87
CA ILE A 192 -1.45 1.30 -2.79
C ILE A 192 -0.44 0.24 -3.26
N ALA A 193 -0.57 -0.25 -4.49
CA ALA A 193 0.39 -1.19 -5.07
C ALA A 193 1.81 -0.58 -5.19
N PHE A 194 1.92 0.72 -5.51
CA PHE A 194 3.22 1.42 -5.51
C PHE A 194 3.79 1.51 -4.09
N CYS A 195 2.98 1.93 -3.11
CA CYS A 195 3.38 1.98 -1.71
C CYS A 195 3.85 0.62 -1.19
N ALA A 196 3.10 -0.45 -1.44
CA ALA A 196 3.45 -1.80 -1.01
C ALA A 196 4.79 -2.26 -1.59
N LEU A 197 5.00 -2.02 -2.88
CA LEU A 197 6.23 -2.42 -3.56
C LEU A 197 7.45 -1.65 -3.02
N VAL A 198 7.34 -0.33 -2.82
CA VAL A 198 8.41 0.49 -2.25
C VAL A 198 8.70 0.09 -0.80
N HIS A 199 7.66 -0.06 0.02
CA HIS A 199 7.77 -0.48 1.42
C HIS A 199 8.44 -1.86 1.56
N ARG A 200 8.31 -2.74 0.57
CA ARG A 200 8.97 -4.07 0.60
C ARG A 200 10.50 -3.97 0.64
N PHE A 201 11.08 -2.92 0.06
CA PHE A 201 12.53 -2.68 0.07
C PHE A 201 12.94 -1.68 1.15
N PHE A 202 12.03 -0.79 1.55
CA PHE A 202 12.27 0.24 2.56
C PHE A 202 11.15 0.24 3.63
N PRO A 203 11.07 -0.80 4.47
CA PRO A 203 9.99 -0.93 5.46
C PRO A 203 10.04 0.16 6.55
N ASP A 204 11.18 0.83 6.71
CA ASP A 204 11.36 1.93 7.66
C ASP A 204 11.02 3.30 7.09
N ALA A 205 10.65 3.39 5.80
CA ALA A 205 10.41 4.67 5.14
C ALA A 205 9.06 5.30 5.52
N PHE A 206 8.02 4.49 5.70
CA PHE A 206 6.68 4.91 6.09
C PHE A 206 5.88 3.72 6.62
N GLU A 207 4.75 3.97 7.27
CA GLU A 207 3.89 2.91 7.80
C GLU A 207 2.84 2.50 6.76
N TYR A 208 2.86 1.25 6.30
CA TYR A 208 1.95 0.80 5.24
C TYR A 208 0.51 0.57 5.74
N SER A 209 0.33 0.02 6.95
CA SER A 209 -0.99 -0.45 7.41
C SER A 209 -2.03 0.68 7.58
N ILE A 210 -1.56 1.91 7.60
CA ILE A 210 -2.36 3.10 7.85
C ILE A 210 -2.84 3.74 6.55
N LEU A 211 -2.26 3.34 5.41
CA LEU A 211 -2.56 3.90 4.09
C LEU A 211 -3.99 3.62 3.66
N ASN A 212 -4.63 4.64 3.09
CA ASN A 212 -6.02 4.59 2.66
C ASN A 212 -6.10 4.53 1.12
N PRO A 213 -6.72 3.51 0.52
CA PRO A 213 -6.89 3.43 -0.94
C PRO A 213 -7.62 4.65 -1.54
N ASN A 214 -8.43 5.35 -0.74
CA ASN A 214 -9.14 6.55 -1.19
C ASN A 214 -8.26 7.81 -1.21
N ALA A 215 -7.11 7.81 -0.52
CA ALA A 215 -6.15 8.91 -0.49
C ALA A 215 -5.14 8.79 -1.64
N ARG A 216 -5.65 8.67 -2.88
CA ARG A 216 -4.85 8.35 -4.08
C ARG A 216 -3.63 9.28 -4.24
N LYS A 217 -3.85 10.59 -4.07
CA LYS A 217 -2.82 11.61 -4.24
C LYS A 217 -1.66 11.37 -3.28
N ASP A 218 -1.97 11.30 -1.99
CA ASP A 218 -1.00 11.06 -0.92
C ASP A 218 -0.26 9.74 -1.13
N ASN A 219 -0.94 8.69 -1.56
CA ASN A 219 -0.32 7.39 -1.85
C ASN A 219 0.70 7.50 -2.98
N PHE A 220 0.36 8.14 -4.10
CA PHE A 220 1.28 8.32 -5.23
C PHE A 220 2.49 9.18 -4.83
N GLU A 221 2.25 10.33 -4.19
CA GLU A 221 3.31 11.23 -3.74
C GLU A 221 4.26 10.53 -2.76
N LEU A 222 3.73 9.81 -1.78
CA LEU A 222 4.51 9.05 -0.81
C LEU A 222 5.38 7.99 -1.48
N ALA A 223 4.80 7.21 -2.40
CA ALA A 223 5.53 6.15 -3.08
C ALA A 223 6.66 6.69 -3.96
N PHE A 224 6.37 7.71 -4.79
CA PHE A 224 7.33 8.25 -5.74
C PHE A 224 8.43 9.06 -5.05
N SER A 225 8.10 9.93 -4.09
CA SER A 225 9.11 10.66 -3.32
C SER A 225 10.03 9.73 -2.51
N THR A 226 9.49 8.63 -1.99
CA THR A 226 10.29 7.63 -1.28
C THR A 226 11.19 6.85 -2.23
N ALA A 227 10.67 6.43 -3.39
CA ALA A 227 11.45 5.73 -4.41
C ALA A 227 12.57 6.60 -4.97
N GLU A 228 12.32 7.88 -5.23
CA GLU A 228 13.34 8.82 -5.65
C GLU A 228 14.43 8.97 -4.59
N ARG A 229 14.04 9.28 -3.35
CA ARG A 229 15.00 9.53 -2.25
C ARG A 229 15.84 8.33 -1.84
N LEU A 230 15.28 7.11 -1.88
CA LEU A 230 15.94 5.91 -1.35
C LEU A 230 16.48 4.98 -2.44
N ALA A 231 15.85 4.98 -3.61
CA ALA A 231 16.24 4.14 -4.75
C ALA A 231 16.87 4.93 -5.91
N ASP A 232 16.95 6.26 -5.85
CA ASP A 232 17.36 7.11 -6.99
C ASP A 232 16.53 6.82 -8.26
N CYS A 233 15.25 6.48 -8.06
CA CYS A 233 14.33 6.20 -9.16
C CYS A 233 13.75 7.51 -9.70
N PRO A 234 13.94 7.85 -10.99
CA PRO A 234 13.43 9.09 -11.54
C PRO A 234 11.89 9.11 -11.57
N PRO A 235 11.25 10.28 -11.36
CA PRO A 235 9.80 10.42 -11.37
C PRO A 235 9.28 10.45 -12.82
N LEU A 236 9.12 9.27 -13.44
CA LEU A 236 8.61 9.14 -14.82
C LEU A 236 7.08 9.30 -14.94
N LEU A 237 6.37 9.33 -13.81
CA LEU A 237 4.91 9.46 -13.75
C LEU A 237 4.54 10.75 -13.02
N ASP A 238 3.67 11.55 -13.64
CA ASP A 238 3.07 12.71 -13.00
C ASP A 238 1.86 12.28 -12.16
N VAL A 239 1.84 12.65 -10.88
CA VAL A 239 0.75 12.35 -9.96
C VAL A 239 -0.57 12.96 -10.43
N GLU A 240 -0.56 14.19 -10.94
CA GLU A 240 -1.77 14.88 -11.37
C GLU A 240 -2.42 14.18 -12.57
N ASP A 241 -1.61 13.60 -13.47
CA ASP A 241 -2.11 12.81 -14.60
C ASP A 241 -2.70 11.47 -14.16
N LEU A 242 -2.06 10.80 -13.20
CA LEU A 242 -2.60 9.57 -12.59
C LEU A 242 -3.94 9.82 -11.88
N LEU A 243 -4.13 10.99 -11.28
CA LEU A 243 -5.36 11.37 -10.59
C LEU A 243 -6.50 11.69 -11.56
N ARG A 244 -6.21 12.35 -12.68
CA ARG A 244 -7.19 12.67 -13.73
C ARG A 244 -7.78 11.42 -14.38
N MET A 245 -7.02 10.33 -14.41
CA MET A 245 -7.42 9.07 -15.03
C MET A 245 -7.97 8.08 -13.99
N HIS A 246 -9.02 7.35 -14.36
CA HIS A 246 -9.55 6.25 -13.53
C HIS A 246 -8.56 5.06 -13.51
N GLU A 247 -7.91 4.78 -14.64
CA GLU A 247 -6.87 3.76 -14.76
C GLU A 247 -5.67 4.33 -15.50
N PRO A 248 -4.43 4.15 -15.01
CA PRO A 248 -3.23 4.64 -15.66
C PRO A 248 -2.90 3.85 -16.95
N ASP A 249 -2.20 4.48 -17.91
CA ASP A 249 -1.70 3.77 -19.10
C ASP A 249 -0.71 2.68 -18.66
N TRP A 250 -0.99 1.45 -19.08
CA TRP A 250 -0.19 0.30 -18.69
C TRP A 250 1.28 0.37 -19.12
N LYS A 251 1.60 1.09 -20.20
CA LYS A 251 2.97 1.29 -20.65
C LYS A 251 3.71 2.22 -19.70
N CYS A 252 3.08 3.33 -19.29
CA CYS A 252 3.68 4.28 -18.35
C CYS A 252 4.01 3.59 -17.02
N VAL A 253 3.04 2.86 -16.44
CA VAL A 253 3.26 2.08 -15.22
C VAL A 253 4.33 1.01 -15.42
N TYR A 254 4.27 0.24 -16.51
CA TYR A 254 5.27 -0.77 -16.81
C TYR A 254 6.68 -0.19 -16.89
N THR A 255 6.85 0.92 -17.62
CA THR A 255 8.14 1.61 -17.76
C THR A 255 8.65 2.12 -16.41
N TYR A 256 7.78 2.71 -15.58
CA TYR A 256 8.17 3.13 -14.23
C TYR A 256 8.62 1.94 -13.37
N ILE A 257 7.88 0.83 -13.37
CA ILE A 257 8.24 -0.35 -12.58
C ILE A 257 9.52 -1.03 -13.09
N GLN A 258 9.74 -1.03 -14.41
CA GLN A 258 11.00 -1.48 -14.99
C GLN A 258 12.18 -0.64 -14.48
N GLU A 259 12.00 0.68 -14.46
CA GLU A 259 13.03 1.60 -14.02
C GLU A 259 13.31 1.45 -12.52
N PHE A 260 12.26 1.36 -11.70
CA PHE A 260 12.40 1.09 -10.28
C PHE A 260 13.13 -0.23 -10.02
N TYR A 261 12.80 -1.30 -10.76
CA TYR A 261 13.53 -2.56 -10.69
C TYR A 261 15.01 -2.40 -11.03
N ARG A 262 15.35 -1.65 -12.11
CA ARG A 262 16.73 -1.35 -12.50
C ARG A 262 17.50 -0.65 -11.39
N CYS A 263 16.92 0.40 -10.80
CA CYS A 263 17.48 1.15 -9.68
C CYS A 263 17.77 0.25 -8.47
N LEU A 264 16.84 -0.66 -8.12
CA LEU A 264 17.05 -1.63 -7.03
C LEU A 264 18.16 -2.63 -7.32
N VAL A 265 18.32 -3.08 -8.58
CA VAL A 265 19.41 -3.97 -8.99
C VAL A 265 20.75 -3.25 -8.88
N GLU A 266 20.84 -2.00 -9.32
CA GLU A 266 22.07 -1.18 -9.24
C GLU A 266 22.50 -0.92 -7.80
N LYS A 267 21.55 -0.74 -6.89
CA LYS A 267 21.81 -0.66 -5.44
C LYS A 267 22.06 -2.01 -4.77
N GLY A 268 21.99 -3.13 -5.51
CA GLY A 268 22.20 -4.48 -4.98
C GLY A 268 21.06 -5.01 -4.11
N LEU A 269 19.91 -4.33 -4.09
CA LEU A 269 18.71 -4.73 -3.33
C LEU A 269 17.93 -5.86 -4.00
N VAL A 270 18.14 -6.06 -5.31
CA VAL A 270 17.60 -7.19 -6.06
C VAL A 270 18.75 -8.02 -6.65
N LYS A 271 18.84 -9.27 -6.21
CA LYS A 271 19.84 -10.22 -6.72
C LYS A 271 19.43 -10.71 -8.11
N THR A 272 20.18 -10.31 -9.13
CA THR A 272 20.12 -10.95 -10.44
C THR A 272 21.20 -12.04 -10.50
N LYS A 273 20.89 -13.20 -11.08
CA LYS A 273 21.92 -14.23 -11.31
C LYS A 273 22.92 -13.64 -12.30
N LYS A 274 24.14 -13.33 -11.85
CA LYS A 274 25.25 -13.03 -12.75
C LYS A 274 25.46 -14.26 -13.63
N LYS A 275 25.28 -14.12 -14.94
CA LYS A 275 25.85 -15.09 -15.89
C LYS A 275 27.36 -14.92 -15.78
N LEU A 276 28.01 -15.85 -15.07
CA LEU A 276 29.44 -16.11 -15.18
C LEU A 276 29.76 -16.62 -16.58
#